data_AF-A0A7S4RW54-F1
#
_entry.id   AF-A0A7S4RW54-F1
#
_cell.length_a   1.000
_cell.length_b   1.000
_cell.length_c   1.000
_cell.angle_alpha   90.00
_cell.angle_beta   90.00
_cell.angle_gamma   90.00
#
_symmetry.space_group_name_H-M   'P 1'
#
loop_
_entity.id
_entity.type
_entity.pdbx_description
1 polymer ?
#
loop_
_entity_poly.entity_id
_entity_poly.type
_entity_poly.pdbx_seq_one_letter_code
_entity_poly.pdbx_strand_id
1 'polypeptide(L)'
;ATIAPPLAVLAVAIGFILHTPFSFMYHWMCAHHLPPGVARIEHWSGRLDKSFIHVMSTCMSYATSGSWKYFLVCALLNADCIYRQFLPEVRPRQNLIRIAVTLTASIMPILWQGNALLFGKIYAVLTLMTWLFAKYPFGGWSHTAFHGAIMLLPPLLMTAACNLSSSRAQIQIAAMCVVLQEKM
;
A
#
# COMPACT_ATOMS: atom_id res chain seq x y z
N ALA A 1 -7.33 10.23 29.24
CA ALA A 1 -7.51 10.24 27.77
C ALA A 1 -6.76 9.03 27.21
N THR A 2 -7.38 8.22 26.36
CA THR A 2 -6.69 7.12 25.67
C THR A 2 -5.74 7.72 24.63
N ILE A 3 -4.46 7.35 24.69
CA ILE A 3 -3.45 7.83 23.76
C ILE A 3 -3.54 6.96 22.51
N ALA A 4 -4.30 7.42 21.52
CA ALA A 4 -4.36 6.76 20.22
C ALA A 4 -3.07 7.05 19.42
N PRO A 5 -2.55 6.08 18.64
CA PRO A 5 -1.45 6.34 17.72
C PRO A 5 -1.81 7.42 16.70
N PRO A 6 -0.82 8.12 16.10
CA PRO A 6 -1.09 9.07 15.03
C PRO A 6 -1.91 8.45 13.90
N LEU A 7 -2.91 9.18 13.39
CA LEU A 7 -3.80 8.64 12.37
C LEU A 7 -3.05 8.23 11.09
N ALA A 8 -1.97 8.94 10.73
CA ALA A 8 -1.12 8.57 9.61
C ALA A 8 -0.43 7.20 9.81
N VAL A 9 0.01 6.89 11.03
CA VAL A 9 0.60 5.58 11.40
C VAL A 9 -0.47 4.49 11.30
N LEU A 10 -1.67 4.76 11.82
CA LEU A 10 -2.81 3.84 11.70
C LEU A 10 -3.19 3.61 10.23
N ALA A 11 -3.14 4.63 9.38
CA ALA A 11 -3.43 4.50 7.96
C ALA A 11 -2.47 3.52 7.27
N VAL A 12 -1.17 3.53 7.60
CA VAL A 12 -0.23 2.51 7.09
C VAL A 12 -0.70 1.12 7.51
N ALA A 13 -0.92 0.89 8.81
CA ALA A 13 -1.32 -0.42 9.33
C ALA A 13 -2.62 -0.92 8.69
N ILE A 14 -3.65 -0.07 8.64
CA ILE A 14 -4.95 -0.37 8.05
C ILE A 14 -4.79 -0.77 6.58
N GLY A 15 -4.02 -0.03 5.79
CA GLY A 15 -3.82 -0.34 4.37
C GLY A 15 -3.27 -1.74 4.13
N PHE A 16 -2.22 -2.13 4.87
CA PHE A 16 -1.62 -3.47 4.74
C PHE A 16 -2.49 -4.58 5.33
N ILE A 17 -3.11 -4.35 6.49
CA ILE A 17 -3.99 -5.31 7.15
C ILE A 17 -5.21 -5.59 6.29
N LEU A 18 -5.79 -4.57 5.66
CA LEU A 18 -6.95 -4.76 4.78
C LEU A 18 -6.59 -5.49 3.50
N HIS A 19 -5.42 -5.26 2.91
CA HIS A 19 -5.02 -5.93 1.66
C HIS A 19 -4.63 -7.41 1.84
N THR A 20 -3.90 -7.73 2.92
CA THR A 20 -3.29 -9.05 3.12
C THR A 20 -4.27 -10.22 3.03
N PRO A 21 -5.47 -10.19 3.66
CA PRO A 21 -6.43 -11.29 3.58
C PRO A 21 -6.92 -11.58 2.16
N PHE A 22 -7.16 -10.55 1.34
CA PHE A 22 -7.66 -10.72 -0.03
C PHE A 22 -6.57 -11.26 -0.97
N SER A 23 -5.33 -10.81 -0.79
CA SER A 23 -4.17 -11.37 -1.48
C SER A 23 -3.97 -12.84 -1.14
N PHE A 24 -3.99 -13.18 0.16
CA PHE A 24 -3.89 -14.56 0.61
C PHE A 24 -5.02 -15.43 0.03
N MET A 25 -6.27 -14.96 0.13
CA MET A 25 -7.44 -15.67 -0.41
C MET A 25 -7.32 -15.89 -1.91
N TYR A 26 -6.89 -14.89 -2.70
CA TYR A 26 -6.68 -15.06 -4.13
C TYR A 26 -5.67 -16.16 -4.44
N HIS A 27 -4.53 -16.17 -3.75
CA HIS A 27 -3.49 -17.19 -3.92
C HIS A 27 -3.95 -18.57 -3.47
N TRP A 28 -4.69 -18.65 -2.36
CA TRP A 28 -5.28 -19.89 -1.87
C TRP A 28 -6.27 -20.48 -2.88
N MET A 29 -7.14 -19.65 -3.47
CA MET A 29 -8.07 -20.07 -4.53
C MET A 29 -7.32 -20.55 -5.78
N CYS A 30 -6.25 -19.86 -6.18
CA CYS A 30 -5.41 -20.27 -7.31
C CYS A 30 -4.74 -21.62 -7.08
N ALA A 31 -4.34 -21.93 -5.84
CA ALA A 31 -3.66 -23.17 -5.50
C ALA A 31 -4.62 -24.37 -5.39
N HIS A 32 -5.82 -24.16 -4.85
CA HIS A 32 -6.70 -25.26 -4.45
C HIS A 32 -7.99 -25.41 -5.27
N HIS A 33 -8.49 -24.36 -5.92
CA HIS A 33 -9.84 -24.36 -6.48
C HIS A 33 -9.90 -24.04 -7.98
N LEU A 34 -8.94 -23.28 -8.52
CA LEU A 34 -8.97 -22.88 -9.92
C LEU A 34 -8.31 -23.94 -10.82
N PRO A 35 -9.04 -24.52 -11.79
CA PRO A 35 -8.46 -25.50 -12.69
C PRO A 35 -7.39 -24.85 -13.59
N PRO A 36 -6.42 -25.66 -14.08
CA PRO A 36 -5.46 -25.20 -15.07
C PRO A 36 -6.16 -24.61 -16.30
N GLY A 37 -5.60 -23.53 -16.87
CA GLY A 37 -6.12 -22.90 -18.09
C GLY A 37 -7.20 -21.82 -17.89
N VAL A 38 -7.75 -21.65 -16.69
CA VAL A 38 -8.66 -20.53 -16.40
C VAL A 38 -7.89 -19.22 -16.28
N ALA A 39 -8.43 -18.14 -16.85
CA ALA A 39 -7.90 -16.79 -16.71
C ALA A 39 -7.98 -16.31 -15.24
N ARG A 40 -6.95 -16.62 -14.44
CA ARG A 40 -6.88 -16.33 -13.00
C ARG A 40 -7.07 -14.84 -12.68
N ILE A 41 -6.65 -13.97 -13.58
CA ILE A 41 -6.75 -12.50 -13.45
C ILE A 41 -8.20 -12.02 -13.44
N GLU A 42 -9.09 -12.73 -14.14
CA GLU A 42 -10.50 -12.35 -14.31
C GLU A 42 -11.41 -12.94 -13.24
N HIS A 43 -10.91 -13.93 -12.49
CA HIS A 43 -11.62 -14.51 -11.35
C HIS A 43 -11.91 -13.45 -10.28
N TRP A 44 -13.07 -13.54 -9.62
CA TRP A 44 -13.53 -12.53 -8.65
C TRP A 44 -12.51 -12.27 -7.53
N SER A 45 -11.82 -13.31 -7.04
CA SER A 45 -10.81 -13.15 -6.00
C SER A 45 -9.59 -12.36 -6.50
N GLY A 46 -9.20 -12.55 -7.76
CA GLY A 46 -8.13 -11.78 -8.40
C GLY A 46 -8.53 -10.34 -8.72
N ARG A 47 -9.82 -10.04 -8.85
CA ARG A 47 -10.34 -8.66 -8.96
C ARG A 47 -10.37 -7.97 -7.60
N LEU A 48 -10.74 -8.70 -6.54
CA LEU A 48 -10.70 -8.20 -5.16
C LEU A 48 -9.26 -7.90 -4.71
N ASP A 49 -8.32 -8.81 -4.92
CA ASP A 49 -6.90 -8.59 -4.60
C ASP A 49 -6.38 -7.25 -5.19
N LYS A 50 -6.55 -7.07 -6.50
CA LYS A 50 -6.20 -5.82 -7.19
C LYS A 50 -6.95 -4.60 -6.67
N SER A 51 -8.22 -4.75 -6.30
CA SER A 51 -9.01 -3.66 -5.71
C SER A 51 -8.46 -3.23 -4.35
N PHE A 52 -8.00 -4.17 -3.54
CA PHE A 52 -7.42 -3.88 -2.23
C PHE A 52 -5.99 -3.29 -2.31
N ILE A 53 -5.26 -3.48 -3.42
CA ILE A 53 -4.05 -2.68 -3.71
C ILE A 53 -4.41 -1.19 -3.80
N HIS A 54 -5.54 -0.84 -4.42
CA HIS A 54 -6.02 0.55 -4.52
C HIS A 54 -6.53 1.10 -3.18
N VAL A 55 -7.15 0.27 -2.34
CA VAL A 55 -7.49 0.64 -0.96
C VAL A 55 -6.22 0.93 -0.15
N MET A 56 -5.23 0.05 -0.22
CA MET A 56 -3.92 0.25 0.40
C MET A 56 -3.24 1.53 -0.10
N SER A 57 -3.23 1.78 -1.41
CA SER A 57 -2.71 3.02 -2.03
C SER A 57 -3.43 4.26 -1.51
N THR A 58 -4.74 4.19 -1.30
CA THR A 58 -5.53 5.28 -0.71
C THR A 58 -5.10 5.56 0.73
N CYS A 59 -4.96 4.53 1.56
CA CYS A 59 -4.45 4.67 2.92
C CYS A 59 -3.02 5.23 2.95
N MET A 60 -2.15 4.77 2.06
CA MET A 60 -0.79 5.28 1.89
C MET A 60 -0.77 6.78 1.59
N SER A 61 -1.70 7.28 0.77
CA SER A 61 -1.76 8.71 0.44
C SER A 61 -2.01 9.61 1.66
N TYR A 62 -2.78 9.14 2.64
CA TYR A 62 -2.94 9.85 3.92
C TYR A 62 -1.69 9.68 4.79
N ALA A 63 -1.17 8.45 4.87
CA ALA A 63 0.01 8.14 5.66
C ALA A 63 1.24 8.97 5.26
N THR A 64 1.36 9.32 3.98
CA THR A 64 2.49 10.11 3.47
C THR A 64 2.24 11.61 3.46
N SER A 65 0.99 12.08 3.50
CA SER A 65 0.67 13.51 3.38
C SER A 65 0.15 14.16 4.67
N GLY A 66 -0.48 13.39 5.56
CA GLY A 66 -1.25 13.91 6.70
C GLY A 66 -2.45 14.78 6.29
N SER A 67 -2.81 14.81 5.00
CA SER A 67 -3.80 15.74 4.44
C SER A 67 -5.06 15.02 3.99
N TRP A 68 -6.20 15.38 4.59
CA TRP A 68 -7.50 14.88 4.17
C TRP A 68 -7.86 15.26 2.73
N LYS A 69 -7.47 16.45 2.28
CA LYS A 69 -7.72 16.88 0.90
C LYS A 69 -6.98 15.98 -0.10
N TYR A 70 -5.70 15.69 0.17
CA TYR A 70 -4.90 14.81 -0.68
C TYR A 70 -5.45 13.39 -0.69
N PHE A 71 -5.80 12.87 0.51
CA PHE A 71 -6.44 11.57 0.66
C PHE A 71 -7.72 11.45 -0.17
N LEU A 72 -8.61 12.44 -0.12
CA LEU A 72 -9.87 12.40 -0.88
C LEU A 72 -9.63 12.37 -2.40
N VAL A 73 -8.68 13.14 -2.91
CA VAL A 73 -8.31 13.13 -4.34
C VAL A 73 -7.78 11.75 -4.75
N CYS A 74 -6.85 11.19 -3.97
CA CYS A 74 -6.34 9.84 -4.21
C CYS A 74 -7.40 8.76 -4.05
N ALA A 75 -8.36 8.92 -3.13
CA ALA A 75 -9.47 8.00 -2.92
C ALA A 75 -10.39 7.96 -4.14
N LEU A 76 -10.74 9.11 -4.72
CA LEU A 76 -11.54 9.18 -5.95
C LEU A 76 -10.83 8.51 -7.14
N LEU A 77 -9.53 8.76 -7.30
CA LEU A 77 -8.72 8.12 -8.34
C LEU A 77 -8.67 6.59 -8.17
N ASN A 78 -8.45 6.12 -6.94
CA ASN A 78 -8.42 4.69 -6.64
C ASN A 78 -9.82 4.06 -6.76
N ALA A 79 -10.90 4.77 -6.46
CA ALA A 79 -12.26 4.31 -6.65
C ALA A 79 -12.60 4.07 -8.13
N ASP A 80 -12.18 4.95 -9.06
CA ASP A 80 -12.30 4.69 -10.51
C ASP A 80 -11.54 3.43 -10.92
N CYS A 81 -10.33 3.23 -10.37
CA CYS A 81 -9.53 2.04 -10.65
C CYS A 81 -10.18 0.76 -10.12
N ILE A 82 -10.77 0.80 -8.92
CA ILE A 82 -11.54 -0.31 -8.32
C ILE A 82 -12.76 -0.62 -9.19
N TYR A 83 -13.57 0.38 -9.54
CA TYR A 83 -14.74 0.21 -10.40
C TYR A 83 -14.39 -0.54 -11.69
N ARG A 84 -13.26 -0.19 -12.32
CA ARG A 84 -12.80 -0.84 -13.56
C ARG A 84 -12.33 -2.28 -13.38
N GLN A 85 -11.94 -2.70 -12.18
CA GLN A 85 -11.68 -4.13 -11.93
C GLN A 85 -12.93 -4.99 -12.07
N PHE A 86 -14.13 -4.39 -12.00
CA PHE A 86 -15.41 -5.10 -12.09
C PHE A 86 -16.11 -4.93 -13.44
N LEU A 87 -15.47 -4.29 -14.42
CA LEU A 87 -15.98 -4.28 -15.80
C LEU A 87 -15.83 -5.67 -16.47
N PRO A 88 -16.66 -6.00 -17.47
CA PRO A 88 -16.60 -7.31 -18.13
C PRO A 88 -15.20 -7.63 -18.69
N GLU A 89 -14.57 -6.66 -19.36
CA GLU A 89 -13.23 -6.78 -19.92
C GLU A 89 -12.19 -6.13 -18.99
N VAL A 90 -11.16 -6.90 -18.61
CA VAL A 90 -10.04 -6.41 -17.81
C VAL A 90 -8.78 -6.38 -18.67
N ARG A 91 -8.18 -5.20 -18.85
CA ARG A 91 -6.96 -5.02 -19.67
C ARG A 91 -5.71 -5.00 -18.78
N PRO A 92 -4.89 -6.08 -18.73
CA PRO A 92 -3.81 -6.20 -17.74
C PRO A 92 -2.77 -5.08 -17.81
N ARG A 93 -2.40 -4.65 -19.03
CA ARG A 93 -1.43 -3.56 -19.22
C ARG A 93 -1.94 -2.22 -18.68
N GLN A 94 -3.22 -1.92 -18.89
CA GLN A 94 -3.82 -0.69 -18.37
C GLN A 94 -3.95 -0.74 -16.85
N ASN A 95 -4.27 -1.89 -16.29
CA ASN A 95 -4.30 -2.08 -14.84
C ASN A 95 -2.93 -1.89 -14.20
N LEU A 96 -1.88 -2.43 -14.81
CA LEU A 96 -0.51 -2.24 -14.31
C LEU A 96 -0.13 -0.75 -14.30
N ILE A 97 -0.46 -0.01 -15.37
CA ILE A 97 -0.23 1.44 -15.45
C ILE A 97 -1.02 2.17 -14.36
N ARG A 98 -2.29 1.82 -14.15
CA ARG A 98 -3.14 2.43 -13.10
C ARG A 98 -2.54 2.22 -11.72
N ILE A 99 -2.14 1.00 -11.39
CA ILE A 99 -1.48 0.68 -10.11
C ILE A 99 -0.20 1.49 -9.95
N ALA A 100 0.64 1.56 -10.99
CA ALA A 100 1.87 2.35 -10.94
C ALA A 100 1.57 3.83 -10.68
N VAL A 101 0.64 4.43 -11.42
CA VAL A 101 0.23 5.83 -11.24
C VAL A 101 -0.32 6.08 -9.84
N THR A 102 -1.23 5.24 -9.34
CA THR A 102 -1.82 5.42 -8.00
C THR A 102 -0.78 5.27 -6.90
N LEU A 103 0.11 4.27 -6.98
CA LEU A 103 1.17 4.08 -5.98
C LEU A 103 2.19 5.23 -6.00
N THR A 104 2.60 5.68 -7.18
CA THR A 104 3.48 6.85 -7.33
C THR A 104 2.83 8.10 -6.75
N ALA A 105 1.57 8.37 -7.09
CA ALA A 105 0.81 9.49 -6.51
C ALA A 105 0.74 9.40 -4.98
N SER A 106 0.51 8.21 -4.41
CA SER A 106 0.45 8.01 -2.96
C SER A 106 1.76 8.35 -2.22
N ILE A 107 2.92 8.41 -2.89
CA ILE A 107 4.21 8.70 -2.24
C ILE A 107 4.80 10.07 -2.60
N MET A 108 4.23 10.77 -3.58
CA MET A 108 4.66 12.13 -3.97
C MET A 108 4.72 13.13 -2.80
N PRO A 109 3.82 13.11 -1.80
CA PRO A 109 3.90 14.02 -0.66
C PRO A 109 5.23 13.94 0.11
N ILE A 110 5.90 12.78 0.13
CA ILE A 110 7.21 12.61 0.78
C ILE A 110 8.26 13.50 0.11
N LEU A 111 8.21 13.61 -1.22
CA LEU A 111 9.11 14.46 -1.99
C LEU A 111 8.79 15.95 -1.76
N TRP A 112 7.51 16.33 -1.71
CA TRP A 112 7.10 17.71 -1.44
C TRP A 112 7.48 18.20 -0.04
N GLN A 113 7.58 17.29 0.92
CA GLN A 113 8.08 17.57 2.27
C GLN A 113 9.61 17.67 2.35
N GLY A 114 10.32 17.52 1.22
CA GLY A 114 11.77 17.61 1.16
C GLY A 114 12.51 16.33 1.55
N ASN A 115 11.81 15.21 1.80
CA ASN A 115 12.44 13.95 2.20
C ASN A 115 12.80 13.08 0.99
N ALA A 116 13.67 13.60 0.13
CA ALA A 116 14.07 12.97 -1.13
C ALA A 116 14.71 11.58 -0.94
N LEU A 117 15.48 11.39 0.13
CA LEU A 117 16.13 10.11 0.43
C LEU A 117 15.10 9.01 0.74
N LEU A 118 14.10 9.31 1.58
CA LEU A 118 13.04 8.35 1.89
C LEU A 118 12.16 8.06 0.67
N PHE A 119 11.83 9.11 -0.10
CA PHE A 119 11.13 8.95 -1.37
C PHE A 119 11.90 8.01 -2.31
N GLY A 120 13.20 8.22 -2.48
CA GLY A 120 14.06 7.37 -3.32
C GLY A 120 14.08 5.90 -2.87
N LYS A 121 14.16 5.64 -1.56
CA LYS A 121 14.08 4.27 -1.00
C LYS A 121 12.75 3.60 -1.35
N ILE A 122 11.63 4.29 -1.12
CA ILE A 122 10.29 3.74 -1.41
C ILE A 122 10.11 3.54 -2.91
N TYR A 123 10.50 4.52 -3.73
CA TYR A 123 10.41 4.44 -5.18
C TYR A 123 11.25 3.29 -5.77
N ALA A 124 12.44 3.05 -5.21
CA ALA A 124 13.28 1.90 -5.58
C ALA A 124 12.58 0.57 -5.27
N VAL A 125 11.95 0.44 -4.10
CA VAL A 125 11.17 -0.75 -3.73
C VAL A 125 9.97 -0.94 -4.68
N LEU A 126 9.22 0.13 -4.98
CA LEU A 126 8.10 0.06 -5.94
C LEU A 126 8.55 -0.31 -7.36
N THR A 127 9.72 0.17 -7.77
CA THR A 127 10.32 -0.18 -9.07
C THR A 127 10.74 -1.64 -9.12
N LEU A 128 11.39 -2.14 -8.07
CA LEU A 128 11.75 -3.55 -7.92
C LEU A 128 10.50 -4.44 -7.95
N MET A 129 9.47 -4.09 -7.19
CA MET A 129 8.18 -4.79 -7.19
C MET A 129 7.56 -4.83 -8.59
N THR A 130 7.51 -3.68 -9.27
CA THR A 130 6.97 -3.59 -10.63
C THR A 130 7.77 -4.45 -11.60
N TRP A 131 9.10 -4.46 -11.51
CA TRP A 131 9.96 -5.30 -12.34
C TRP A 131 9.73 -6.79 -12.09
N LEU A 132 9.69 -7.23 -10.83
CA LEU A 132 9.43 -8.62 -10.45
C LEU A 132 8.07 -9.09 -10.98
N PHE A 133 7.03 -8.27 -10.84
CA PHE A 133 5.67 -8.60 -11.27
C PHE A 133 5.45 -8.48 -12.79
N ALA A 134 6.13 -7.54 -13.47
CA ALA A 134 5.92 -7.32 -14.91
C ALA A 134 6.80 -8.22 -15.79
N LYS A 135 8.00 -8.60 -15.32
CA LYS A 135 8.99 -9.33 -16.12
C LYS A 135 9.15 -10.79 -15.74
N TYR A 136 8.74 -11.19 -14.54
CA TYR A 136 8.92 -12.55 -14.04
C TYR A 136 10.35 -13.11 -14.23
N PRO A 137 11.40 -12.39 -13.78
CA PRO A 137 12.81 -12.77 -14.03
C PRO A 137 13.21 -14.14 -13.43
N PHE A 138 12.45 -14.63 -12.45
CA PHE A 138 12.67 -15.91 -11.77
C PHE A 138 11.53 -16.91 -12.04
N GLY A 139 10.80 -16.75 -13.15
CA GLY A 139 9.61 -17.54 -13.45
C GLY A 139 8.57 -17.40 -12.33
N GLY A 140 7.93 -18.51 -11.95
CA GLY A 140 6.87 -18.53 -10.93
C GLY A 140 7.27 -17.95 -9.56
N TRP A 141 8.56 -18.00 -9.20
CA TRP A 141 9.08 -17.45 -7.94
C TRP A 141 9.11 -15.92 -7.90
N SER A 142 9.02 -15.26 -9.05
CA SER A 142 9.04 -13.79 -9.11
C SER A 142 7.87 -13.17 -8.34
N HIS A 143 6.73 -13.84 -8.30
CA HIS A 143 5.57 -13.39 -7.54
C HIS A 143 5.77 -13.53 -6.02
N THR A 144 6.42 -14.61 -5.58
CA THR A 144 6.84 -14.77 -4.18
C THR A 144 7.87 -13.70 -3.80
N ALA A 145 8.86 -13.45 -4.67
CA ALA A 145 9.85 -12.39 -4.46
C ALA A 145 9.21 -10.99 -4.41
N PHE A 146 8.17 -10.74 -5.23
CA PHE A 146 7.37 -9.51 -5.17
C PHE A 146 6.73 -9.32 -3.79
N HIS A 147 6.15 -10.37 -3.21
CA HIS A 147 5.62 -10.34 -1.84
C HIS A 147 6.73 -10.17 -0.79
N GLY A 148 7.94 -10.68 -1.03
CA GLY A 148 9.09 -10.36 -0.19
C GLY A 148 9.44 -8.86 -0.22
N ALA A 149 9.48 -8.27 -1.42
CA ALA A 149 9.77 -6.86 -1.60
C ALA A 149 8.68 -5.94 -1.00
N ILE A 150 7.40 -6.31 -1.05
CA ILE A 150 6.31 -5.52 -0.47
C ILE A 150 6.45 -5.38 1.05
N MET A 151 7.07 -6.35 1.75
CA MET A 151 7.30 -6.30 3.20
C MET A 151 8.33 -5.24 3.61
N LEU A 152 9.08 -4.68 2.67
CA LEU A 152 9.99 -3.56 2.91
C LEU A 152 9.25 -2.21 2.96
N LEU A 153 8.04 -2.11 2.42
CA LEU A 153 7.28 -0.86 2.37
C LEU A 153 6.73 -0.40 3.73
N PRO A 154 6.12 -1.26 4.59
CA PRO A 154 5.57 -0.83 5.87
C PRO A 154 6.53 -0.01 6.73
N PRO A 155 7.78 -0.45 7.04
CA PRO A 155 8.67 0.33 7.89
C PRO A 155 9.09 1.68 7.26
N LEU A 156 9.23 1.75 5.93
CA LEU A 156 9.53 3.00 5.23
C LEU A 156 8.35 3.97 5.28
N LEU A 157 7.12 3.47 5.11
CA LEU A 157 5.90 4.26 5.20
C LEU A 157 5.60 4.71 6.63
N MET A 158 5.88 3.87 7.64
CA MET A 158 5.81 4.25 9.05
C MET A 158 6.78 5.39 9.35
N THR A 159 8.01 5.33 8.82
CA THR A 159 8.98 6.42 8.94
C THR A 159 8.44 7.71 8.34
N ALA A 160 7.82 7.65 7.15
CA ALA A 160 7.18 8.81 6.53
C ALA A 160 6.05 9.37 7.42
N ALA A 161 5.17 8.50 7.91
CA ALA A 161 4.02 8.86 8.74
C ALA A 161 4.44 9.52 10.07
N CYS A 162 5.50 9.03 10.70
CA CYS A 162 6.03 9.61 11.94
C CYS A 162 6.67 11.00 11.74
N ASN A 163 7.21 11.27 10.56
CA ASN A 163 7.85 12.55 10.24
C ASN A 163 6.86 13.68 9.94
N LEU A 164 5.57 13.37 9.74
CA LEU A 164 4.53 14.35 9.47
C LEU A 164 4.32 15.29 10.66
N SER A 165 4.09 16.58 10.37
CA SER A 165 3.69 17.57 11.39
C SER A 165 2.42 17.15 12.13
N SER A 166 1.46 16.54 11.43
CA SER A 166 0.20 16.03 11.98
C SER A 166 0.38 14.87 12.97
N SER A 167 1.56 14.23 13.01
CA SER A 167 1.86 13.11 13.91
C SER A 167 2.63 13.54 15.16
N ARG A 168 3.23 14.74 15.17
CA ARG A 168 4.16 15.18 16.22
C ARG A 168 3.54 15.23 17.61
N ALA A 169 2.32 15.77 17.74
CA ALA A 169 1.68 15.96 19.03
C ALA A 169 1.44 14.61 19.75
N GLN A 170 0.87 13.63 19.05
CA GLN A 170 0.62 12.30 19.61
C GLN A 170 1.93 11.56 19.94
N ILE A 171 2.96 11.69 19.10
CA ILE A 171 4.28 11.08 19.36
C ILE A 171 4.94 11.69 20.60
N GLN A 172 4.88 13.01 20.76
CA GLN A 172 5.42 13.70 21.94
C GLN A 172 4.72 13.25 23.22
N ILE A 173 3.38 13.15 23.20
CA ILE A 173 2.60 12.64 24.33
C ILE A 173 3.02 11.21 24.66
N ALA A 174 3.13 10.33 23.66
CA ALA A 174 3.55 8.95 23.86
C ALA A 174 4.96 8.87 24.47
N ALA A 175 5.92 9.67 23.97
CA ALA A 175 7.27 9.72 24.51
C ALA A 175 7.31 10.20 25.97
N MET A 176 6.52 11.22 26.33
CA MET A 176 6.41 11.68 27.72
C MET A 176 5.87 10.61 28.65
N CYS A 177 4.88 9.83 28.21
CA CYS A 177 4.33 8.73 29.00
C CYS A 177 5.37 7.64 29.28
N VAL A 178 6.22 7.29 28.31
CA VAL A 178 7.30 6.31 28.51
C VAL A 178 8.31 6.80 29.57
N VAL A 179 8.74 8.06 29.47
CA VAL A 179 9.68 8.66 30.45
C VAL A 179 9.09 8.69 31.87
N LEU A 180 7.78 8.91 32.00
CA LEU A 180 7.12 8.88 33.31
C LEU A 180 7.03 7.45 33.87
N GLN A 181 6.83 6.44 33.03
CA GLN A 181 6.81 5.04 33.45
C GLN A 181 8.18 4.56 33.94
N GLU A 182 9.29 5.01 33.35
CA GLU A 182 10.65 4.65 33.78
C GLU A 182 11.05 5.22 35.15
N LYS A 183 10.32 6.24 35.63
CA LYS A 183 10.58 6.90 36.91
C LYS A 183 9.76 6.32 38.08
N MET A 184 8.85 5.39 37.80
CA MET A 184 8.03 4.70 38.81
C MET A 184 8.65 3.36 39.18
#